data_AF-A0A3M1DWL8-F1
#
_entry.id   AF-A0A3M1DWL8-F1
#
_cell.length_a   1.000
_cell.length_b   1.000
_cell.length_c   1.000
_cell.angle_alpha   90.00
_cell.angle_beta   90.00
_cell.angle_gamma   90.00
#
_symmetry.space_group_name_H-M   'P 1'
#
loop_
_entity.id
_entity.type
_entity.pdbx_description
1 polymer ?
#
loop_
_entity_poly.entity_id
_entity_poly.type
_entity_poly.pdbx_seq_one_letter_code
_entity_poly.pdbx_strand_id
1 'polypeptide(L)'
;RMGGLIHGMPHTAFFFLIGCISISALPPFNGFVSEWLTFQAALQVSSLQSGVLRSLIPTTAAALALTGALAAACFVKVYGITFLGKPRTHRAGRARMPSAGMRAGQSILAALCLVFGLLPTTTITALERIAAQLLGQGLPSASAQGWLWLTPVSPRVASYAAPLVFAALVAVWAIAWLAMHPRGKTIRTGVAAWDCGFGGLTHRMQYSATAFAMPFRRIFSGAWRTVEQIEENNPPVASMASRSLHYRLQVEDHAWPLLYLPVRKGVLWLARLASRLQTGNVRIYLGYSFFTLIFLLWVVT
;
A
#
# COMPACT_ATOMS: atom_id res chain seq x y z
N ARG A 1 -4.77 15.84 9.58
CA ARG A 1 -5.03 15.93 11.04
C ARG A 1 -3.88 15.39 11.90
N MET A 2 -3.13 14.38 11.43
CA MET A 2 -1.92 13.87 12.11
C MET A 2 -0.67 14.69 11.73
N GLY A 3 0.47 14.44 12.37
CA GLY A 3 1.78 15.05 12.12
C GLY A 3 2.69 14.95 13.36
N GLY A 4 4.01 14.86 13.18
CA GLY A 4 4.99 14.88 14.28
C GLY A 4 4.90 13.75 15.30
N LEU A 5 4.25 12.62 14.96
CA LEU A 5 4.06 11.51 15.90
C LEU A 5 5.35 10.79 16.28
N ILE A 6 6.43 10.95 15.51
CA ILE A 6 7.72 10.32 15.80
C ILE A 6 8.28 10.72 17.18
N HIS A 7 7.95 11.94 17.64
CA HIS A 7 8.42 12.44 18.93
C HIS A 7 7.70 11.80 20.13
N GLY A 8 6.41 11.47 19.98
CA GLY A 8 5.62 10.84 21.05
C GLY A 8 5.58 9.30 20.98
N MET A 9 5.82 8.73 19.80
CA MET A 9 5.72 7.29 19.52
C MET A 9 6.87 6.79 18.60
N PRO A 10 8.15 6.94 19.00
CA PRO A 10 9.29 6.65 18.13
C PRO A 10 9.35 5.18 17.68
N HIS A 11 9.04 4.22 18.57
CA HIS A 11 9.03 2.80 18.20
C HIS A 11 7.96 2.47 17.17
N THR A 12 6.75 3.01 17.31
CA THR A 12 5.69 2.83 16.32
C THR A 12 6.07 3.48 15.00
N ALA A 13 6.71 4.66 15.01
CA ALA A 13 7.24 5.28 13.80
C ALA A 13 8.30 4.40 13.12
N PHE A 14 9.18 3.76 13.89
CA PHE A 14 10.20 2.87 13.35
C PHE A 14 9.60 1.59 12.74
N PHE A 15 8.70 0.89 13.46
CA PHE A 15 8.07 -0.32 12.91
C PHE A 15 7.15 -0.01 11.72
N PHE A 16 6.47 1.12 11.74
CA PHE A 16 5.67 1.56 10.59
C PHE A 16 6.56 1.90 9.39
N LEU A 17 7.73 2.50 9.61
CA LEU A 17 8.70 2.75 8.55
C LEU A 17 9.18 1.44 7.90
N ILE A 18 9.49 0.42 8.72
CA ILE A 18 9.80 -0.92 8.21
C ILE A 18 8.67 -1.44 7.32
N GLY A 19 7.42 -1.33 7.77
CA GLY A 19 6.25 -1.69 6.96
C GLY A 19 6.17 -0.91 5.64
N CYS A 20 6.40 0.40 5.67
CA CYS A 20 6.43 1.25 4.46
C CYS A 20 7.52 0.84 3.48
N ILE A 21 8.73 0.57 3.96
CA ILE A 21 9.85 0.15 3.11
C ILE A 21 9.56 -1.25 2.53
N SER A 22 8.99 -2.14 3.34
CA SER A 22 8.62 -3.50 2.95
C SER A 22 7.57 -3.54 1.85
N ILE A 23 6.47 -2.78 1.99
CA ILE A 23 5.41 -2.74 0.96
C ILE A 23 5.81 -1.95 -0.30
N SER A 24 6.81 -1.07 -0.18
CA SER A 24 7.38 -0.35 -1.33
C SER A 24 8.45 -1.15 -2.06
N ALA A 25 8.53 -2.46 -1.79
CA ALA A 25 9.47 -3.39 -2.42
C ALA A 25 10.92 -2.92 -2.42
N LEU A 26 11.40 -2.38 -1.28
CA LEU A 26 12.80 -2.02 -1.13
C LEU A 26 13.61 -3.17 -0.52
N PRO A 27 14.81 -3.49 -1.04
CA PRO A 27 15.73 -4.40 -0.38
C PRO A 27 16.06 -3.90 1.03
N PRO A 28 16.16 -4.77 2.06
CA PRO A 28 16.21 -6.24 2.06
C PRO A 28 14.87 -6.94 2.41
N PHE A 29 13.72 -6.30 2.25
CA PHE A 29 12.45 -6.80 2.80
C PHE A 29 11.74 -7.80 1.90
N ASN A 30 10.82 -8.58 2.48
CA ASN A 30 10.08 -9.62 1.79
C ASN A 30 9.28 -9.11 0.57
N GLY A 31 8.73 -7.89 0.61
CA GLY A 31 8.02 -7.31 -0.52
C GLY A 31 8.89 -7.17 -1.77
N PHE A 32 10.18 -6.84 -1.61
CA PHE A 32 11.13 -6.81 -2.74
C PHE A 32 11.31 -8.20 -3.34
N VAL A 33 11.51 -9.22 -2.50
CA VAL A 33 11.70 -10.60 -2.97
C VAL A 33 10.47 -11.09 -3.74
N SER A 34 9.26 -10.87 -3.21
CA SER A 34 8.03 -11.29 -3.87
C SER A 34 7.81 -10.61 -5.22
N GLU A 35 8.01 -9.30 -5.30
CA GLU A 35 7.83 -8.56 -6.54
C GLU A 35 8.93 -8.89 -7.56
N TRP A 36 10.18 -9.03 -7.09
CA TRP A 36 11.30 -9.47 -7.93
C TRP A 36 11.07 -10.87 -8.51
N LEU A 37 10.60 -11.84 -7.72
CA LEU A 37 10.25 -13.18 -8.22
C LEU A 37 9.11 -13.13 -9.24
N THR A 38 8.14 -12.23 -9.05
CA THR A 38 7.06 -12.01 -10.02
C THR A 38 7.61 -11.46 -11.34
N PHE A 39 8.55 -10.52 -11.30
CA PHE A 39 9.26 -10.05 -12.49
C PHE A 39 10.09 -11.16 -13.14
N GLN A 40 10.81 -11.98 -12.36
CA GLN A 40 11.56 -13.10 -12.92
C GLN A 40 10.65 -14.10 -13.63
N ALA A 41 9.48 -14.41 -13.05
CA ALA A 41 8.48 -15.24 -13.70
C ALA A 41 7.96 -14.60 -15.01
N ALA A 42 7.68 -13.29 -14.99
CA ALA A 42 7.23 -12.57 -16.17
C ALA A 42 8.29 -12.52 -17.29
N LEU A 43 9.58 -12.47 -16.95
CA LEU A 43 10.68 -12.50 -17.93
C LEU A 43 10.87 -13.87 -18.59
N GLN A 44 10.31 -14.95 -18.02
CA GLN A 44 10.34 -16.29 -18.62
C GLN A 44 9.28 -16.50 -19.72
N VAL A 45 8.66 -15.43 -20.20
CA VAL A 45 7.59 -15.46 -21.19
C VAL A 45 7.99 -16.14 -22.52
N SER A 46 9.28 -16.14 -22.87
CA SER A 46 9.80 -16.80 -24.08
C SER A 46 9.55 -18.32 -24.10
N SER A 47 9.41 -18.94 -22.93
CA SER A 47 9.12 -20.37 -22.80
C SER A 47 7.66 -20.74 -23.14
N LEU A 48 6.76 -19.76 -23.23
CA LEU A 48 5.34 -20.00 -23.52
C LEU A 48 5.10 -20.18 -25.01
N GLN A 49 4.23 -21.13 -25.39
CA GLN A 49 3.88 -21.38 -26.80
C GLN A 49 2.83 -20.39 -27.35
N SER A 50 2.01 -19.78 -26.48
CA SER A 50 0.94 -18.86 -26.88
C SER A 50 1.46 -17.45 -27.16
N GLY A 51 1.20 -16.96 -28.38
CA GLY A 51 1.54 -15.60 -28.79
C GLY A 51 0.79 -14.50 -28.01
N VAL A 52 -0.45 -14.78 -27.58
CA VAL A 52 -1.26 -13.83 -26.80
C VAL A 52 -0.68 -13.64 -25.39
N LEU A 53 -0.27 -14.72 -24.73
CA LEU A 53 0.37 -14.64 -23.42
C LEU A 53 1.73 -13.92 -23.51
N ARG A 54 2.45 -14.11 -24.62
CA ARG A 54 3.74 -13.43 -24.87
C ARG A 54 3.64 -11.91 -24.91
N SER A 55 2.53 -11.35 -25.39
CA SER A 55 2.32 -9.90 -25.40
C SER A 55 1.73 -9.39 -24.09
N LEU A 56 0.80 -10.12 -23.48
CA LEU A 56 0.11 -9.68 -22.25
C LEU A 56 1.02 -9.63 -21.02
N ILE A 57 1.90 -10.62 -20.84
CA ILE A 57 2.71 -10.75 -19.62
C ILE A 57 3.64 -9.53 -19.42
N PRO A 58 4.41 -9.06 -20.42
CA PRO A 58 5.20 -7.84 -20.29
C PRO A 58 4.35 -6.60 -19.96
N THR A 59 3.15 -6.48 -20.53
CA THR A 59 2.24 -5.37 -20.21
C THR A 59 1.79 -5.43 -18.75
N THR A 60 1.46 -6.61 -18.23
CA THR A 60 1.10 -6.78 -16.82
C THR A 60 2.28 -6.51 -15.89
N ALA A 61 3.51 -6.89 -16.28
CA ALA A 61 4.71 -6.56 -15.53
C ALA A 61 4.97 -5.04 -15.50
N ALA A 62 4.80 -4.34 -16.63
CA ALA A 62 4.90 -2.89 -16.66
C ALA A 62 3.86 -2.22 -15.76
N ALA A 63 2.62 -2.72 -15.76
CA ALA A 63 1.58 -2.26 -14.84
C ALA A 63 1.95 -2.53 -13.37
N LEU A 64 2.50 -3.70 -13.05
CA LEU A 64 2.99 -4.04 -11.72
C LEU A 64 4.08 -3.05 -11.28
N ALA A 65 5.09 -2.79 -12.12
CA ALA A 65 6.15 -1.82 -11.83
C ALA A 65 5.61 -0.41 -11.57
N LEU A 66 4.63 0.03 -12.36
CA LEU A 66 3.94 1.30 -12.14
C LEU A 66 3.22 1.32 -10.79
N THR A 67 2.54 0.23 -10.42
CA THR A 67 1.88 0.11 -9.11
C THR A 67 2.88 0.13 -7.95
N GLY A 68 4.04 -0.50 -8.08
CA GLY A 68 5.12 -0.44 -7.09
C GLY A 68 5.65 0.99 -6.89
N ALA A 69 5.87 1.73 -7.98
CA ALA A 69 6.28 3.13 -7.91
C ALA A 69 5.23 4.03 -7.24
N LEU A 70 3.94 3.84 -7.56
CA LEU A 70 2.84 4.57 -6.92
C LEU A 70 2.69 4.20 -5.44
N ALA A 71 2.89 2.93 -5.08
CA ALA A 71 2.91 2.47 -3.70
C ALA A 71 4.03 3.17 -2.92
N ALA A 72 5.25 3.20 -3.45
CA ALA A 72 6.37 3.90 -2.83
C ALA A 72 6.06 5.39 -2.59
N ALA A 73 5.55 6.10 -3.60
CA ALA A 73 5.14 7.50 -3.45
C ALA A 73 4.02 7.67 -2.39
N CYS A 74 3.05 6.76 -2.35
CA CYS A 74 1.98 6.77 -1.37
C CYS A 74 2.53 6.58 0.06
N PHE A 75 3.42 5.61 0.29
CA PHE A 75 3.95 5.33 1.62
C PHE A 75 4.96 6.37 2.09
N VAL A 76 5.73 6.99 1.18
CA VAL A 76 6.51 8.20 1.50
C VAL A 76 5.60 9.31 2.00
N LYS A 77 4.45 9.56 1.33
CA LYS A 77 3.45 10.52 1.78
C LYS A 77 2.88 10.16 3.15
N VAL A 78 2.45 8.91 3.33
CA VAL A 78 1.81 8.45 4.57
C VAL A 78 2.78 8.61 5.74
N TYR A 79 4.02 8.16 5.58
CA TYR A 79 5.04 8.28 6.61
C TYR A 79 5.38 9.75 6.89
N GLY A 80 5.76 10.50 5.86
CA GLY A 80 6.16 11.90 5.94
C GLY A 80 5.10 12.81 6.56
N ILE A 81 3.84 12.66 6.17
CA ILE A 81 2.76 13.50 6.69
C ILE A 81 2.34 13.10 8.11
N THR A 82 2.40 11.81 8.46
CA THR A 82 1.89 11.30 9.74
C THR A 82 2.90 11.41 10.87
N PHE A 83 4.15 11.00 10.60
CA PHE A 83 5.18 10.87 11.64
C PHE A 83 6.15 12.05 11.70
N LEU A 84 6.45 12.69 10.57
CA LEU A 84 7.42 13.78 10.49
C LEU A 84 6.75 15.15 10.67
N GLY A 85 7.57 16.19 10.76
CA GLY A 85 7.13 17.58 10.91
C GLY A 85 6.60 17.91 12.31
N LYS A 86 5.82 18.98 12.43
CA LYS A 86 5.24 19.42 13.71
C LYS A 86 3.84 18.82 13.92
N PRO A 87 3.45 18.56 15.18
CA PRO A 87 2.09 18.14 15.51
C PRO A 87 1.03 19.11 14.99
N ARG A 88 0.13 18.61 14.13
CA ARG A 88 -0.96 19.43 13.55
C ARG A 88 -2.15 19.63 14.48
N THR A 89 -2.25 18.83 15.54
CA THR A 89 -3.33 18.90 16.53
C THR A 89 -2.78 18.68 17.93
N HIS A 90 -3.46 19.22 18.93
CA HIS A 90 -3.13 19.01 20.33
C HIS A 90 -3.11 17.53 20.72
N ARG A 91 -4.01 16.71 20.14
CA ARG A 91 -4.02 15.25 20.33
C ARG A 91 -2.75 14.59 19.79
N ALA A 92 -2.28 14.99 18.61
CA ALA A 92 -1.02 14.48 18.05
C ALA A 92 0.20 14.90 18.88
N GLY A 93 0.21 16.11 19.44
CA GLY A 93 1.28 16.58 20.32
C GLY A 93 1.33 15.87 21.68
N ARG A 94 0.20 15.35 22.15
CA ARG A 94 0.10 14.54 23.38
C ARG A 94 0.10 13.03 23.10
N ALA A 95 0.43 12.59 21.89
CA ALA A 95 0.51 11.18 21.58
C ALA A 95 1.55 10.51 22.48
N ARG A 96 1.17 9.39 23.10
CA ARG A 96 2.05 8.61 23.97
C ARG A 96 2.27 7.23 23.37
N MET A 97 3.40 6.65 23.77
CA MET A 97 3.79 5.32 23.37
C MET A 97 2.69 4.29 23.72
N PRO A 98 2.35 3.38 22.78
CA PRO A 98 1.27 2.43 23.01
C PRO A 98 1.70 1.33 24.00
N SER A 99 0.73 0.54 24.45
CA SER A 99 0.96 -0.57 25.38
C SER A 99 1.98 -1.57 24.84
N ALA A 100 2.65 -2.30 25.75
CA ALA A 100 3.69 -3.25 25.37
C ALA A 100 3.19 -4.32 24.38
N GLY A 101 1.96 -4.81 24.55
CA GLY A 101 1.35 -5.78 23.63
C GLY A 101 1.18 -5.27 22.20
N MET A 102 0.74 -4.01 22.03
CA MET A 102 0.64 -3.40 20.70
C MET A 102 2.01 -3.25 20.04
N ARG A 103 3.03 -2.86 20.82
CA ARG A 103 4.41 -2.76 20.30
C ARG A 103 4.98 -4.12 19.95
N ALA A 104 4.71 -5.14 20.75
CA ALA A 104 5.12 -6.51 20.46
C ALA A 104 4.55 -6.96 19.11
N GLY A 105 3.25 -6.78 18.88
CA GLY A 105 2.62 -7.08 17.58
C GLY A 105 3.27 -6.35 16.41
N GLN A 106 3.52 -5.05 16.54
CA GLN A 106 4.23 -4.26 15.53
C GLN A 106 5.65 -4.78 15.27
N SER A 107 6.39 -5.10 16.33
CA SER A 107 7.78 -5.57 16.24
C SER A 107 7.88 -6.95 15.61
N ILE A 108 6.95 -7.86 15.93
CA ILE A 108 6.90 -9.21 15.36
C ILE A 108 6.63 -9.12 13.87
N LEU A 109 5.64 -8.34 13.44
CA LEU A 109 5.33 -8.16 12.03
C LEU A 109 6.51 -7.52 11.27
N ALA A 110 7.12 -6.48 11.83
CA ALA A 110 8.30 -5.84 11.24
C ALA A 110 9.49 -6.81 11.13
N ALA A 111 9.73 -7.62 12.15
CA ALA A 111 10.76 -8.64 12.14
C ALA A 111 10.49 -9.72 11.08
N LEU A 112 9.24 -10.18 10.94
CA LEU A 112 8.86 -11.16 9.92
C LEU A 112 9.08 -10.62 8.50
N CYS A 113 8.73 -9.36 8.23
CA CYS A 113 9.03 -8.70 6.95
C CYS A 113 10.53 -8.72 6.61
N LEU A 114 11.39 -8.50 7.61
CA LEU A 114 12.83 -8.53 7.43
C LEU A 114 13.36 -9.97 7.28
N VAL A 115 12.93 -10.90 8.15
CA VAL A 115 13.38 -12.29 8.15
C VAL A 115 13.04 -12.97 6.82
N PHE A 116 11.81 -12.82 6.33
CA PHE A 116 11.41 -13.39 5.04
C PHE A 116 12.09 -12.72 3.84
N GLY A 117 12.55 -11.47 4.00
CA GLY A 117 13.34 -10.79 2.98
C GLY A 117 14.82 -11.20 2.98
N LEU A 118 15.40 -11.42 4.15
CA LEU A 118 16.81 -11.79 4.34
C LEU A 118 17.07 -13.28 4.10
N LEU A 119 16.10 -14.13 4.46
CA LEU A 119 16.12 -15.58 4.27
C LEU A 119 14.98 -16.02 3.33
N PRO A 120 15.01 -15.58 2.06
CA PRO A 120 13.95 -15.93 1.12
C PRO A 120 13.99 -17.41 0.75
N THR A 121 15.18 -18.00 0.66
CA THR A 121 15.40 -19.40 0.29
C THR A 121 14.69 -20.37 1.24
N THR A 122 14.78 -20.17 2.56
CA THR A 122 14.11 -21.04 3.55
C THR A 122 12.60 -21.02 3.39
N THR A 123 12.04 -19.84 3.11
CA THR A 123 10.59 -19.66 2.92
C THR A 123 10.12 -20.31 1.62
N ILE A 124 10.91 -20.15 0.55
CA ILE A 124 10.60 -20.72 -0.76
C ILE A 124 10.71 -22.24 -0.75
N THR A 125 11.74 -22.82 -0.11
CA THR A 125 11.85 -24.29 0.04
C THR A 125 10.69 -24.87 0.86
N ALA A 126 10.17 -24.14 1.85
CA ALA A 126 8.97 -24.56 2.57
C ALA A 126 7.73 -24.57 1.67
N LEU A 127 7.55 -23.52 0.84
CA LEU A 127 6.46 -23.43 -0.13
C LEU A 127 6.59 -24.45 -1.28
N GLU A 128 7.80 -24.79 -1.67
CA GLU A 128 8.09 -25.77 -2.71
C GLU A 128 7.50 -27.14 -2.37
N ARG A 129 7.50 -27.55 -1.09
CA ARG A 129 6.88 -28.81 -0.67
C ARG A 129 5.40 -28.87 -1.03
N ILE A 130 4.70 -27.74 -0.88
CA ILE A 130 3.28 -27.62 -1.22
C ILE A 130 3.11 -27.66 -2.75
N ALA A 131 3.95 -26.91 -3.48
CA ALA A 131 3.92 -26.91 -4.94
C ALA A 131 4.21 -28.31 -5.53
N ALA A 132 5.20 -29.03 -4.99
CA ALA A 132 5.55 -30.38 -5.42
C ALA A 132 4.41 -31.39 -5.16
N GLN A 133 3.70 -31.27 -4.03
CA GLN A 133 2.54 -32.10 -3.74
C GLN A 133 1.36 -31.81 -4.67
N LEU A 134 1.14 -30.55 -5.04
CA LEU A 134 0.01 -30.13 -5.87
C LEU A 134 0.25 -30.32 -7.37
N LEU A 135 1.47 -30.08 -7.84
CA LEU A 135 1.82 -30.02 -9.26
C LEU A 135 2.70 -31.19 -9.71
N GLY A 136 3.18 -32.03 -8.78
CA GLY A 136 4.09 -33.15 -9.07
C GLY A 136 5.50 -32.74 -9.52
N GLN A 137 5.79 -31.43 -9.51
CA GLN A 137 7.04 -30.83 -9.97
C GLN A 137 7.53 -29.84 -8.90
N GLY A 138 8.79 -29.98 -8.48
CA GLY A 138 9.46 -29.03 -7.57
C GLY A 138 10.10 -27.86 -8.33
N LEU A 139 10.77 -26.98 -7.59
CA LEU A 139 11.59 -25.87 -8.10
C LEU A 139 13.08 -26.18 -7.83
N PRO A 140 13.69 -27.13 -8.55
CA PRO A 140 15.03 -27.65 -8.24
C PRO A 140 16.13 -26.58 -8.27
N SER A 141 15.92 -25.47 -8.97
CA SER A 141 16.90 -24.40 -9.17
C SER A 141 16.98 -23.40 -8.01
N ALA A 142 15.89 -23.20 -7.26
CA ALA A 142 15.75 -22.02 -6.40
C ALA A 142 16.68 -22.00 -5.18
N SER A 143 17.11 -23.17 -4.70
CA SER A 143 18.05 -23.35 -3.58
C SER A 143 19.32 -24.12 -3.97
N ALA A 144 19.60 -24.28 -5.26
CA ALA A 144 20.69 -25.13 -5.75
C ALA A 144 22.09 -24.65 -5.29
N GLN A 145 22.25 -23.36 -4.99
CA GLN A 145 23.49 -22.74 -4.50
C GLN A 145 23.50 -22.52 -2.97
N GLY A 146 22.59 -23.17 -2.25
CA GLY A 146 22.47 -23.07 -0.79
C GLY A 146 21.57 -21.94 -0.31
N TRP A 147 21.59 -21.66 0.99
CA TRP A 147 20.66 -20.72 1.64
C TRP A 147 20.93 -19.25 1.30
N LEU A 148 22.17 -18.91 0.91
CA LEU A 148 22.61 -17.54 0.69
C LEU A 148 22.13 -16.97 -0.66
N TRP A 149 21.97 -17.84 -1.66
CA TRP A 149 21.72 -17.47 -3.05
C TRP A 149 20.32 -17.90 -3.46
N LEU A 150 19.50 -16.93 -3.85
CA LEU A 150 18.21 -17.18 -4.49
C LEU A 150 18.40 -17.19 -6.01
N THR A 151 18.19 -18.36 -6.61
CA THR A 151 18.46 -18.62 -8.04
C THR A 151 17.21 -19.17 -8.75
N PRO A 152 16.18 -18.33 -8.98
CA PRO A 152 14.89 -18.80 -9.50
C PRO A 152 14.96 -19.44 -10.89
N VAL A 153 15.94 -19.07 -11.71
CA VAL A 153 16.05 -19.52 -13.11
C VAL A 153 17.40 -20.20 -13.35
N SER A 154 18.48 -19.42 -13.29
CA SER A 154 19.83 -19.94 -13.39
C SER A 154 20.82 -19.03 -12.65
N PRO A 155 21.95 -19.57 -12.17
CA PRO A 155 22.93 -18.81 -11.42
C PRO A 155 23.62 -17.69 -12.22
N ARG A 156 23.59 -17.78 -13.55
CA ARG A 156 24.20 -16.78 -14.45
C ARG A 156 23.28 -15.63 -14.84
N VAL A 157 21.96 -15.83 -14.76
CA VAL A 157 20.98 -14.88 -15.28
C VAL A 157 20.22 -14.17 -14.17
N ALA A 158 19.88 -14.88 -13.09
CA ALA A 158 19.05 -14.33 -12.02
C ALA A 158 19.53 -14.89 -10.67
N SER A 159 20.57 -14.29 -10.12
CA SER A 159 21.11 -14.60 -8.79
C SER A 159 20.95 -13.42 -7.86
N TYR A 160 20.30 -13.64 -6.71
CA TYR A 160 20.12 -12.61 -5.69
C TYR A 160 20.55 -13.16 -4.32
N ALA A 161 21.51 -12.49 -3.68
CA ALA A 161 21.96 -12.83 -2.33
C ALA A 161 21.48 -11.76 -1.33
N ALA A 162 20.29 -11.97 -0.77
CA ALA A 162 19.66 -10.99 0.12
C ALA A 162 20.54 -10.56 1.31
N PRO A 163 21.26 -11.48 2.01
CA PRO A 163 22.16 -11.08 3.10
C PRO A 163 23.34 -10.22 2.65
N LEU A 164 23.90 -10.48 1.46
CA LEU A 164 25.00 -9.68 0.91
C LEU A 164 24.52 -8.28 0.51
N VAL A 165 23.34 -8.19 -0.10
CA VAL A 165 22.74 -6.88 -0.44
C VAL A 165 22.45 -6.08 0.82
N PHE A 166 21.93 -6.72 1.86
CA PHE A 166 21.74 -6.06 3.15
C PHE A 166 23.07 -5.59 3.75
N ALA A 167 24.09 -6.44 3.78
CA ALA A 167 25.42 -6.08 4.28
C ALA A 167 26.03 -4.92 3.49
N ALA A 168 25.88 -4.91 2.16
CA ALA A 168 26.32 -3.81 1.30
C ALA A 168 25.58 -2.51 1.60
N LEU A 169 24.26 -2.55 1.79
CA LEU A 169 23.47 -1.37 2.17
C LEU A 169 23.90 -0.80 3.53
N VAL A 170 24.12 -1.67 4.52
CA VAL A 170 24.63 -1.28 5.84
C VAL A 170 26.04 -0.70 5.73
N ALA A 171 26.91 -1.30 4.92
CA ALA A 171 28.27 -0.81 4.69
C ALA A 171 28.26 0.57 4.03
N VAL A 172 27.47 0.78 2.97
CA VAL A 172 27.32 2.08 2.31
C VAL A 172 26.79 3.13 3.30
N TRP A 173 25.76 2.78 4.08
CA TRP A 173 25.23 3.66 5.12
C TRP A 173 26.29 4.00 6.17
N ALA A 174 27.05 3.02 6.65
CA ALA A 174 28.09 3.22 7.66
C ALA A 174 29.24 4.08 7.13
N ILE A 175 29.68 3.85 5.88
CA ILE A 175 30.71 4.66 5.22
C ILE A 175 30.22 6.10 5.04
N ALA A 176 29.01 6.30 4.53
CA ALA A 176 28.43 7.63 4.37
C ALA A 176 28.28 8.33 5.73
N TRP A 177 27.82 7.61 6.75
CA TRP A 177 27.75 8.12 8.11
C TRP A 177 29.13 8.52 8.61
N LEU A 178 30.13 7.65 8.56
CA LEU A 178 31.51 7.95 9.00
C LEU A 178 32.16 9.11 8.24
N ALA A 179 31.87 9.25 6.94
CA ALA A 179 32.39 10.32 6.10
C ALA A 179 31.73 11.67 6.41
N MET A 180 30.42 11.67 6.68
CA MET A 180 29.65 12.88 7.01
C MET A 180 29.63 13.18 8.51
N HIS A 181 30.04 12.24 9.36
CA HIS A 181 29.96 12.40 10.80
C HIS A 181 30.88 13.55 11.24
N PRO A 182 30.35 14.60 11.87
CA PRO A 182 31.15 15.75 12.25
C PRO A 182 32.15 15.36 13.34
N ARG A 183 33.38 15.04 12.94
CA ARG A 183 34.49 14.76 13.87
C ARG A 183 34.84 16.03 14.65
N GLY A 184 34.43 16.08 15.91
CA GLY A 184 34.82 17.14 16.86
C GLY A 184 34.09 18.48 16.72
N LYS A 185 33.05 18.60 15.89
CA LYS A 185 32.21 19.82 15.85
C LYS A 185 31.04 19.67 16.80
N THR A 186 30.87 20.61 17.73
CA THR A 186 29.65 20.72 18.56
C THR A 186 28.43 20.86 17.64
N ILE A 187 27.67 19.78 17.50
CA ILE A 187 26.38 19.82 16.79
C ILE A 187 25.49 20.74 17.62
N ARG A 188 25.08 21.88 17.05
CA ARG A 188 24.12 22.79 17.68
C ARG A 188 22.74 22.14 17.69
N THR A 189 22.49 21.32 18.70
CA THR A 189 21.19 20.71 18.96
C THR A 189 20.26 21.74 19.60
N GLY A 190 19.05 21.90 19.08
CA GLY A 190 18.02 22.78 19.67
C GLY A 190 17.82 24.13 18.99
N VAL A 191 18.57 24.44 17.92
CA VAL A 191 18.28 25.60 17.07
C VAL A 191 17.04 25.28 16.21
N ALA A 192 16.10 26.23 16.14
CA ALA A 192 14.94 26.08 15.28
C ALA A 192 15.38 25.88 13.81
N ALA A 193 14.68 25.02 13.08
CA ALA A 193 14.91 24.88 11.64
C ALA A 193 14.69 26.24 10.96
N TRP A 194 15.47 26.50 9.90
CA TRP A 194 15.39 27.74 9.13
C TRP A 194 13.95 28.00 8.70
N ASP A 195 13.45 29.16 9.09
CA ASP A 195 12.06 29.57 8.91
C ASP A 195 11.96 30.71 7.90
N CYS A 196 12.97 30.92 7.06
CA CYS A 196 13.04 32.04 6.11
C CYS A 196 12.83 33.42 6.77
N GLY A 197 13.11 33.56 8.07
CA GLY A 197 12.92 34.81 8.81
C GLY A 197 11.50 35.04 9.31
N PHE A 198 10.63 34.03 9.30
CA PHE A 198 9.23 34.16 9.77
C PHE A 198 9.06 34.22 11.30
N GLY A 199 10.14 34.12 12.09
CA GLY A 199 10.09 34.22 13.55
C GLY A 199 9.52 32.98 14.26
N GLY A 200 9.44 31.85 13.56
CA GLY A 200 9.04 30.55 14.09
C GLY A 200 8.17 29.72 13.14
N LEU A 201 8.57 28.47 12.91
CA LEU A 201 7.78 27.53 12.11
C LEU A 201 6.49 27.10 12.82
N THR A 202 5.35 27.29 12.16
CA THR A 202 4.04 26.77 12.63
C THR A 202 3.67 25.47 11.91
N HIS A 203 2.75 24.69 12.48
CA HIS A 203 2.24 23.46 11.88
C HIS A 203 1.43 23.67 10.59
N ARG A 204 1.15 24.93 10.21
CA ARG A 204 0.50 25.32 8.95
C ARG A 204 1.50 25.54 7.80
N MET A 205 2.77 25.79 8.12
CA MET A 205 3.84 26.06 7.15
C MET A 205 4.49 24.79 6.59
N GLN A 206 4.01 23.61 6.99
CA GLN A 206 4.48 22.32 6.49
C GLN A 206 3.56 21.78 5.40
N TYR A 207 4.13 20.97 4.52
CA TYR A 207 3.42 20.36 3.41
C TYR A 207 2.20 19.54 3.88
N SER A 208 1.09 19.62 3.13
CA SER A 208 -0.12 18.86 3.42
C SER A 208 -0.17 17.57 2.59
N ALA A 209 -0.96 16.58 3.02
CA ALA A 209 -1.18 15.37 2.24
C ALA A 209 -1.79 15.66 0.86
N THR A 210 -2.64 16.69 0.77
CA THR A 210 -3.28 17.10 -0.47
C THR A 210 -2.27 17.75 -1.41
N ALA A 211 -1.39 18.61 -0.91
CA ALA A 211 -0.32 19.23 -1.68
C ALA A 211 0.65 18.16 -2.23
N PHE A 212 1.04 17.19 -1.40
CA PHE A 212 1.91 16.08 -1.84
C PHE A 212 1.30 15.23 -2.92
N ALA A 213 0.01 14.96 -2.83
CA ALA A 213 -0.68 14.17 -3.84
C ALA A 213 -0.99 14.96 -5.13
N MET A 214 -0.81 16.29 -5.15
CA MET A 214 -1.24 17.15 -6.26
C MET A 214 -0.61 16.75 -7.60
N PRO A 215 0.71 16.51 -7.73
CA PRO A 215 1.31 16.14 -9.01
C PRO A 215 0.73 14.84 -9.56
N PHE A 216 0.59 13.82 -8.70
CA PHE A 216 0.00 12.54 -9.07
C PHE A 216 -1.46 12.70 -9.51
N ARG A 217 -2.26 13.47 -8.77
CA ARG A 217 -3.66 13.72 -9.12
C ARG A 217 -3.81 14.44 -10.46
N ARG A 218 -2.87 15.31 -10.81
CA ARG A 218 -2.88 16.03 -12.10
C ARG A 218 -2.47 15.12 -13.25
N ILE A 219 -1.46 14.27 -13.08
CA ILE A 219 -1.02 13.29 -14.08
C ILE A 219 -2.14 12.28 -14.36
N PHE A 220 -2.80 11.80 -13.31
CA PHE A 220 -3.86 10.79 -13.41
C PHE A 220 -5.28 11.37 -13.34
N SER A 221 -5.47 12.63 -13.72
CA SER A 221 -6.79 13.29 -13.64
C SER A 221 -7.83 12.63 -14.56
N GLY A 222 -7.41 11.91 -15.59
CA GLY A 222 -8.30 11.13 -16.45
C GLY A 222 -8.79 9.82 -15.83
N ALA A 223 -8.02 9.23 -14.90
CA ALA A 223 -8.37 7.97 -14.25
C ALA A 223 -9.39 8.16 -13.11
N TRP A 224 -9.40 9.34 -12.47
CA TRP A 224 -10.27 9.65 -11.34
C TRP A 224 -11.08 10.91 -11.58
N ARG A 225 -12.36 10.90 -11.16
CA ARG A 225 -13.19 12.09 -11.21
C ARG A 225 -12.82 12.99 -10.03
N THR A 226 -12.05 14.04 -10.33
CA THR A 226 -11.61 15.03 -9.35
C THR A 226 -12.52 16.26 -9.40
N VAL A 227 -13.11 16.63 -8.27
CA VAL A 227 -13.86 17.88 -8.10
C VAL A 227 -13.12 18.75 -7.10
N GLU A 228 -12.65 19.91 -7.56
CA GLU A 228 -12.00 20.92 -6.72
C GLU A 228 -12.90 22.15 -6.62
N GLN A 229 -13.15 22.60 -5.39
CA GLN A 229 -13.92 23.81 -5.10
C GLN A 229 -13.08 24.72 -4.21
N ILE A 230 -12.93 25.98 -4.64
CA ILE A 230 -12.26 27.03 -3.88
C ILE A 230 -13.33 28.03 -3.47
N GLU A 231 -13.71 28.00 -2.20
CA GLU A 231 -14.61 28.98 -1.60
C GLU A 231 -13.75 30.13 -1.05
N GLU A 232 -13.84 31.29 -1.71
CA GLU A 232 -13.17 32.51 -1.27
C GLU A 232 -14.16 33.35 -0.46
N ASN A 233 -13.92 33.50 0.85
CA ASN A 233 -14.62 34.54 1.59
C ASN A 233 -13.90 35.86 1.34
N ASN A 234 -14.50 36.68 0.47
CA ASN A 234 -14.11 38.07 0.31
C ASN A 234 -14.87 38.89 1.35
N PRO A 235 -14.21 39.40 2.41
CA PRO A 235 -14.86 40.34 3.30
C PRO A 235 -15.12 41.66 2.53
N PRO A 236 -16.13 42.46 2.94
CA PRO A 236 -16.42 43.73 2.29
C PRO A 236 -15.19 44.64 2.28
N VAL A 237 -15.01 45.37 1.17
CA VAL A 237 -13.83 46.16 0.76
C VAL A 237 -13.28 47.10 1.84
N ALA A 238 -14.08 47.46 2.85
CA ALA A 238 -13.70 48.33 3.96
C ALA A 238 -12.91 47.64 5.10
N SER A 239 -12.76 46.31 5.11
CA SER A 239 -12.04 45.61 6.17
C SER A 239 -10.68 45.09 5.69
N MET A 240 -9.59 45.44 6.40
CA MET A 240 -8.26 44.82 6.27
C MET A 240 -8.24 43.35 6.77
N ALA A 241 -9.37 42.66 6.73
CA ALA A 241 -9.49 41.29 7.21
C ALA A 241 -8.83 40.34 6.19
N SER A 242 -8.03 39.40 6.70
CA SER A 242 -7.39 38.36 5.91
C SER A 242 -8.43 37.56 5.13
N ARG A 243 -8.33 37.55 3.80
CA ARG A 243 -9.09 36.67 2.90
C ARG A 243 -8.96 35.23 3.39
N SER A 244 -10.08 34.58 3.72
CA SER A 244 -10.05 33.17 4.14
C SER A 244 -10.39 32.29 2.94
N LEU A 245 -9.45 31.40 2.57
CA LEU A 245 -9.59 30.45 1.48
C LEU A 245 -9.99 29.09 2.03
N HIS A 246 -11.16 28.57 1.64
CA HIS A 246 -11.59 27.23 1.94
C HIS A 246 -11.43 26.36 0.70
N TYR A 247 -10.47 25.43 0.75
CA TYR A 247 -10.23 24.45 -0.31
C TYR A 247 -10.94 23.14 0.00
N ARG A 248 -11.91 22.77 -0.84
CA ARG A 248 -12.60 21.47 -0.76
C ARG A 248 -12.18 20.60 -1.93
N LEU A 249 -11.75 19.39 -1.59
CA LEU A 249 -11.34 18.38 -2.54
C LEU A 249 -12.20 17.13 -2.38
N GLN A 250 -12.83 16.70 -3.47
CA GLN A 250 -13.54 15.44 -3.57
C GLN A 250 -12.97 14.62 -4.72
N VAL A 251 -12.57 13.38 -4.41
CA VAL A 251 -12.05 12.41 -5.39
C VAL A 251 -13.04 11.27 -5.44
N GLU A 252 -13.64 11.06 -6.61
CA GLU A 252 -14.60 9.99 -6.87
C GLU A 252 -14.03 8.97 -7.85
N ASP A 253 -14.41 7.71 -7.66
CA ASP A 253 -14.12 6.63 -8.60
C ASP A 253 -15.18 6.59 -9.70
N HIS A 254 -14.76 6.38 -10.95
CA HIS A 254 -15.65 6.18 -12.08
C HIS A 254 -16.46 4.87 -11.96
N ALA A 255 -15.89 3.84 -11.34
CA ALA A 255 -16.55 2.55 -11.14
C ALA A 255 -17.81 2.67 -10.26
N TRP A 256 -17.86 3.66 -9.37
CA TRP A 256 -19.00 3.83 -8.48
C TRP A 256 -20.32 4.11 -9.25
N PRO A 257 -20.42 5.16 -10.08
CA PRO A 257 -21.60 5.39 -10.88
C PRO A 257 -21.80 4.36 -12.00
N LEU A 258 -20.73 3.83 -12.62
CA LEU A 258 -20.85 2.90 -13.75
C LEU A 258 -21.20 1.46 -13.35
N LEU A 259 -20.71 0.96 -12.21
CA LEU A 259 -20.86 -0.44 -11.80
C LEU A 259 -21.71 -0.57 -10.54
N TYR A 260 -21.34 0.12 -9.46
CA TYR A 260 -21.99 -0.07 -8.16
C TYR A 260 -23.43 0.45 -8.13
N LEU A 261 -23.69 1.64 -8.67
CA LEU A 261 -25.05 2.20 -8.71
C LEU A 261 -26.05 1.35 -9.51
N PRO A 262 -25.75 0.87 -10.74
CA PRO A 262 -26.69 0.00 -11.46
C PRO A 262 -26.87 -1.35 -10.78
N VAL A 263 -25.82 -1.97 -10.25
CA VAL A 263 -25.94 -3.22 -9.48
C VAL A 263 -26.85 -3.03 -8.27
N ARG A 264 -26.64 -1.97 -7.49
CA ARG A 264 -27.51 -1.63 -6.35
C ARG A 264 -28.96 -1.45 -6.79
N LYS A 265 -29.21 -0.72 -7.88
CA LYS A 265 -30.56 -0.51 -8.42
C LYS A 265 -31.20 -1.84 -8.86
N GLY A 266 -30.42 -2.72 -9.49
CA GLY A 266 -30.86 -4.06 -9.92
C GLY A 266 -31.22 -4.95 -8.74
N VAL A 267 -30.36 -5.02 -7.71
CA VAL A 267 -30.64 -5.77 -6.48
C VAL A 267 -31.89 -5.25 -5.78
N LEU A 268 -32.03 -3.92 -5.63
CA LEU A 268 -33.23 -3.32 -5.03
C LEU A 268 -34.49 -3.50 -5.89
N TRP A 269 -34.34 -3.64 -7.20
CA TRP A 269 -35.46 -3.96 -8.09
C TRP A 269 -35.89 -5.42 -7.92
N LEU A 270 -34.95 -6.37 -7.90
CA LEU A 270 -35.22 -7.78 -7.61
C LEU A 270 -35.82 -7.98 -6.22
N ALA A 271 -35.32 -7.29 -5.20
CA ALA A 271 -35.87 -7.34 -3.85
C ALA A 271 -37.33 -6.87 -3.82
N ARG A 272 -37.67 -5.81 -4.58
CA ARG A 272 -39.05 -5.33 -4.73
C ARG A 272 -39.95 -6.28 -5.51
N LEU A 273 -39.40 -7.08 -6.43
CA LEU A 273 -40.15 -8.15 -7.10
C LEU A 273 -40.40 -9.31 -6.15
N ALA A 274 -39.39 -9.74 -5.41
CA ALA A 274 -39.52 -10.81 -4.41
C ALA A 274 -40.51 -10.44 -3.30
N SER A 275 -40.51 -9.19 -2.84
CA SER A 275 -41.49 -8.72 -1.85
C SER A 275 -42.93 -8.76 -2.37
N ARG A 276 -43.16 -8.71 -3.69
CA ARG A 276 -44.51 -8.91 -4.25
C ARG A 276 -45.00 -10.35 -4.15
N LEU A 277 -44.11 -11.34 -4.01
CA LEU A 277 -44.49 -12.74 -3.78
C LEU A 277 -45.00 -12.93 -2.34
N GLN A 278 -44.58 -12.08 -1.40
CA GLN A 278 -45.04 -12.09 -0.01
C GLN A 278 -46.31 -11.25 0.16
N THR A 279 -47.41 -11.71 -0.43
CA THR A 279 -48.73 -11.03 -0.39
C THR A 279 -49.48 -11.23 0.93
N GLY A 280 -48.97 -12.04 1.87
CA GLY A 280 -49.60 -12.29 3.16
C GLY A 280 -50.83 -13.23 3.11
N ASN A 281 -51.20 -13.72 1.93
CA ASN A 281 -52.34 -14.62 1.75
C ASN A 281 -51.90 -16.09 1.79
N VAL A 282 -52.40 -16.85 2.76
CA VAL A 282 -52.07 -18.28 2.97
C VAL A 282 -52.35 -19.14 1.73
N ARG A 283 -53.39 -18.80 0.94
CA ARG A 283 -53.76 -19.56 -0.28
C ARG A 283 -52.68 -19.48 -1.36
N ILE A 284 -52.00 -18.33 -1.47
CA ILE A 284 -50.93 -18.12 -2.46
C ILE A 284 -49.68 -18.93 -2.07
N TYR A 285 -49.36 -19.01 -0.77
CA TYR A 285 -48.25 -19.82 -0.28
C TYR A 285 -48.46 -21.33 -0.46
N LEU A 286 -49.69 -21.82 -0.25
CA LEU A 286 -50.07 -23.21 -0.55
C LEU A 286 -49.91 -23.52 -2.05
N GLY A 287 -50.34 -22.59 -2.92
CA GLY A 287 -50.13 -22.70 -4.37
C GLY A 287 -48.65 -22.79 -4.75
N TYR A 288 -47.80 -21.90 -4.21
CA TYR A 288 -46.36 -21.96 -4.45
C TYR A 288 -45.76 -23.30 -4.01
N SER A 289 -46.14 -23.80 -2.84
CA SER A 289 -45.64 -25.08 -2.29
C SER A 289 -46.04 -26.28 -3.15
N PHE A 290 -47.30 -26.33 -3.60
CA PHE A 290 -47.79 -27.39 -4.50
C PHE A 290 -47.04 -27.41 -5.84
N PHE A 291 -46.86 -26.24 -6.48
CA PHE A 291 -46.13 -26.15 -7.74
C PHE A 291 -44.63 -26.43 -7.59
N THR A 292 -44.00 -26.00 -6.49
CA THR A 292 -42.59 -26.36 -6.24
C THR A 292 -42.44 -27.87 -6.06
N LEU A 293 -43.38 -28.54 -5.37
CA LEU A 293 -43.35 -29.98 -5.19
C LEU A 293 -43.46 -30.74 -6.52
N ILE A 294 -44.40 -30.35 -7.40
CA ILE A 294 -44.54 -30.93 -8.74
C ILE A 294 -43.27 -30.71 -9.58
N PHE A 295 -42.73 -29.50 -9.56
CA PHE A 295 -41.50 -29.18 -10.30
C PHE A 295 -40.32 -30.01 -9.81
N LEU A 296 -40.14 -30.13 -8.49
CA LEU A 296 -39.06 -30.91 -7.89
C LEU A 296 -39.22 -32.40 -8.22
N LEU A 297 -40.46 -32.92 -8.22
CA LEU A 297 -40.75 -34.28 -8.64
C LEU A 297 -40.34 -34.50 -10.11
N TRP A 298 -40.71 -33.58 -11.01
CA TRP A 298 -40.35 -33.65 -12.44
C TRP A 298 -38.84 -33.58 -12.70
N VAL A 299 -38.08 -32.81 -11.92
CA VAL A 299 -36.62 -32.74 -12.06
C VAL A 299 -35.93 -34.02 -11.57
N VAL A 300 -36.54 -34.72 -10.61
CA VAL A 300 -35.96 -35.93 -9.98
C VAL A 300 -36.36 -37.22 -10.71
N THR A 301 -37.51 -37.24 -11.39
CA THR A 301 -37.93 -38.34 -12.28
C THR A 301 -37.35 -38.22 -13.68
#